data_AF-A0A537Y8L8-F1
#
_entry.id   AF-A0A537Y8L8-F1
#
_cell.length_a   1.000
_cell.length_b   1.000
_cell.length_c   1.000
_cell.angle_alpha   90.00
_cell.angle_beta   90.00
_cell.angle_gamma   90.00
#
_symmetry.space_group_name_H-M   'P 1'
#
loop_
_entity.id
_entity.type
_entity.pdbx_description
1 polymer ?
#
loop_
_entity_poly.entity_id
_entity_poly.type
_entity_poly.pdbx_seq_one_letter_code
_entity_poly.pdbx_strand_id
1 'polypeptide(L)'
;MRSSFCRSFSLQTLTATRQPAAWALAEATARTSEIPHIVVSDLDFMNRRVWIHGSSKAEARWGFLSDWGATQLARRIGSLKNVAVEDPAVAYEGRGSEESSQASSCIAIAETLMRAGIGREPDVRPGSVVAWAGQRIFEETGSIEEVARRLGIRSLDRAARFIGWGWAAEPADGDGA
;
A
#
# COMPACT_ATOMS: atom_id res chain seq x y z
N MET A 1 11.98 4.55 -6.95
CA MET A 1 11.16 5.54 -6.21
C MET A 1 11.82 5.89 -4.88
N ARG A 2 12.11 7.17 -4.58
CA ARG A 2 12.69 7.58 -3.28
C ARG A 2 11.56 7.94 -2.31
N SER A 3 11.27 7.09 -1.32
CA SER A 3 10.10 7.23 -0.43
C SER A 3 10.05 8.56 0.33
N SER A 4 11.20 9.09 0.75
CA SER A 4 11.29 10.37 1.46
C SER A 4 10.73 11.56 0.66
N PHE A 5 10.82 11.52 -0.67
CA PHE A 5 10.27 12.58 -1.52
C PHE A 5 8.74 12.50 -1.57
N CYS A 6 8.18 11.29 -1.79
CA CYS A 6 6.74 11.08 -1.85
C CYS A 6 6.03 11.36 -0.52
N ARG A 7 6.69 11.06 0.62
CA ARG A 7 6.20 11.36 1.98
C ARG A 7 5.96 12.84 2.25
N SER A 8 6.74 13.74 1.63
CA SER A 8 6.56 15.18 1.78
C SER A 8 5.33 15.69 1.00
N PHE A 9 4.94 15.03 -0.10
CA PHE A 9 3.83 15.46 -0.95
C PHE A 9 2.45 14.90 -0.55
N SER A 10 2.38 13.87 0.29
CA SER A 10 1.10 13.39 0.83
C SER A 10 0.47 14.37 1.83
N LEU A 11 1.24 15.33 2.34
CA LEU A 11 0.77 16.37 3.26
C LEU A 11 0.14 17.52 2.46
N GLN A 12 -1.12 17.37 2.04
CA GLN A 12 -1.87 18.39 1.27
C GLN A 12 -2.00 19.74 2.00
N THR A 13 -2.18 19.68 3.31
CA THR A 13 -2.42 20.80 4.22
C THR A 13 -2.23 20.21 5.62
N LEU A 14 -1.90 21.03 6.63
CA LEU A 14 -1.63 20.56 8.00
C LEU A 14 -2.80 19.77 8.64
N THR A 15 -3.99 19.79 8.03
CA THR A 15 -5.23 19.15 8.49
C THR A 15 -5.66 17.92 7.68
N ALA A 16 -5.08 17.67 6.48
CA ALA A 16 -5.47 16.56 5.63
C ALA A 16 -4.78 15.25 6.07
N THR A 17 -5.42 14.50 6.98
CA THR A 17 -4.84 13.27 7.58
C THR A 17 -5.13 11.99 6.80
N ARG A 18 -6.10 12.00 5.88
CA ARG A 18 -6.56 10.81 5.15
C ARG A 18 -5.58 10.32 4.07
N GLN A 19 -5.00 11.23 3.30
CA GLN A 19 -4.06 10.86 2.23
C GLN A 19 -2.73 10.30 2.78
N PRO A 20 -2.11 10.92 3.81
CA PRO A 20 -0.95 10.31 4.48
C PRO A 20 -1.25 8.95 5.08
N ALA A 21 -2.46 8.72 5.62
CA ALA A 21 -2.88 7.43 6.14
C ALA A 21 -3.00 6.38 5.03
N ALA A 22 -3.67 6.69 3.92
CA ALA A 22 -3.77 5.79 2.77
C ALA A 22 -2.38 5.42 2.19
N TRP A 23 -1.46 6.39 2.14
CA TRP A 23 -0.09 6.15 1.71
C TRP A 23 0.67 5.23 2.67
N ALA A 24 0.56 5.48 3.98
CA ALA A 24 1.19 4.65 5.00
C ALA A 24 0.71 3.18 4.93
N LEU A 25 -0.58 2.97 4.67
CA LEU A 25 -1.14 1.63 4.47
C LEU A 25 -0.63 0.98 3.18
N ALA A 26 -0.50 1.74 2.09
CA ALA A 26 0.09 1.24 0.85
C ALA A 26 1.59 0.89 1.00
N GLU A 27 2.38 1.67 1.74
CA GLU A 27 3.76 1.32 2.11
C GLU A 27 3.80 0.02 2.93
N ALA A 28 2.77 -0.22 3.76
CA ALA A 28 2.59 -1.47 4.50
C ALA A 28 2.04 -2.62 3.65
N THR A 29 2.02 -2.48 2.33
CA THR A 29 1.56 -3.44 1.30
C THR A 29 0.04 -3.56 1.14
N ALA A 30 -0.76 -2.71 1.77
CA ALA A 30 -2.21 -2.72 1.57
C ALA A 30 -2.57 -2.23 0.16
N ARG A 31 -3.42 -2.99 -0.53
CA ARG A 31 -3.93 -2.64 -1.86
C ARG A 31 -5.08 -1.66 -1.74
N THR A 32 -5.37 -0.92 -2.81
CA THR A 32 -6.48 0.04 -2.84
C THR A 32 -7.86 -0.58 -2.56
N SER A 33 -8.02 -1.88 -2.79
CA SER A 33 -9.23 -2.62 -2.43
C SER A 33 -9.29 -3.01 -0.97
N GLU A 34 -8.16 -3.01 -0.27
CA GLU A 34 -8.06 -3.41 1.14
C GLU A 34 -8.11 -2.16 2.04
N ILE A 35 -7.50 -1.06 1.61
CA ILE A 35 -7.36 0.20 2.36
C ILE A 35 -8.69 0.74 2.94
N PRO A 36 -9.83 0.76 2.22
CA PRO A 36 -11.09 1.24 2.77
C PRO A 36 -11.63 0.43 3.95
N HIS A 37 -11.22 -0.83 4.08
CA HIS A 37 -11.72 -1.77 5.08
C HIS A 37 -10.83 -1.85 6.32
N ILE A 38 -9.71 -1.14 6.33
CA ILE A 38 -8.81 -1.10 7.49
C ILE A 38 -9.36 -0.11 8.51
N VAL A 39 -9.69 -0.62 9.68
CA VAL A 39 -10.28 0.13 10.81
C VAL A 39 -9.22 0.45 11.88
N VAL A 40 -9.59 1.22 12.91
CA VAL A 40 -8.64 1.63 13.95
C VAL A 40 -8.15 0.41 14.75
N SER A 41 -9.03 -0.56 15.02
CA SER A 41 -8.68 -1.77 15.76
C SER A 41 -7.70 -2.69 15.03
N ASP A 42 -7.54 -2.57 13.71
CA ASP A 42 -6.54 -3.33 12.93
C ASP A 42 -5.10 -2.85 13.18
N LEU A 43 -4.92 -1.68 13.82
CA LEU A 43 -3.62 -1.05 14.02
C LEU A 43 -2.97 -1.46 15.35
N ASP A 44 -1.82 -2.12 15.25
CA ASP A 44 -0.97 -2.49 16.37
C ASP A 44 0.28 -1.60 16.36
N PHE A 45 0.19 -0.45 17.03
CA PHE A 45 1.30 0.50 17.14
C PHE A 45 2.45 -0.02 17.98
N MET A 46 2.21 -0.93 18.92
CA MET A 46 3.26 -1.52 19.77
C MET A 46 4.23 -2.34 18.91
N ASN A 47 3.70 -3.09 17.95
CA ASN A 47 4.51 -3.88 17.02
C ASN A 47 4.70 -3.21 15.65
N ARG A 48 4.25 -1.96 15.49
CA ARG A 48 4.26 -1.18 14.23
C ARG A 48 3.73 -1.99 13.04
N ARG A 49 2.55 -2.56 13.18
CA ARG A 49 1.92 -3.38 12.14
C ARG A 49 0.43 -3.09 12.03
N VAL A 50 -0.12 -3.43 10.87
CA VAL A 50 -1.54 -3.30 10.54
C VAL A 50 -2.05 -4.63 10.02
N TRP A 51 -3.21 -5.06 10.50
CA TRP A 51 -3.88 -6.23 9.95
C TRP A 51 -4.56 -5.83 8.63
N ILE A 52 -4.25 -6.57 7.57
CA ILE A 52 -4.82 -6.39 6.24
C ILE A 52 -5.70 -7.61 5.99
N HIS A 53 -7.02 -7.41 5.89
CA HIS A 53 -8.01 -8.49 5.78
C HIS A 53 -7.94 -9.31 4.49
N GLY A 54 -7.15 -8.88 3.52
CA GLY A 54 -7.09 -9.52 2.21
C GLY A 54 -8.20 -9.06 1.28
N SER A 55 -8.32 -9.75 0.16
CA SER A 55 -9.37 -9.56 -0.86
C SER A 55 -9.52 -10.85 -1.67
N SER A 56 -10.43 -10.89 -2.63
CA SER A 56 -10.51 -12.00 -3.60
C SER A 56 -9.19 -12.29 -4.33
N LYS A 57 -8.27 -11.30 -4.38
CA LYS A 57 -6.97 -11.40 -5.06
C LYS A 57 -5.76 -11.38 -4.13
N ALA A 58 -5.95 -11.35 -2.81
CA ALA A 58 -4.87 -11.23 -1.83
C ALA A 58 -5.23 -11.92 -0.52
N GLU A 59 -4.28 -12.62 0.08
CA GLU A 59 -4.47 -13.21 1.41
C GLU A 59 -4.41 -12.17 2.52
N ALA A 60 -5.13 -12.45 3.60
CA ALA A 60 -5.05 -11.70 4.84
C ALA A 60 -3.65 -11.82 5.45
N ARG A 61 -3.11 -10.72 5.99
CA ARG A 61 -1.72 -10.65 6.46
C ARG A 61 -1.46 -9.45 7.36
N TRP A 62 -0.35 -9.52 8.09
CA TRP A 62 0.25 -8.35 8.72
C TRP A 62 1.05 -7.52 7.71
N GLY A 63 0.69 -6.25 7.56
CA GLY A 63 1.54 -5.22 6.97
C GLY A 63 2.39 -4.53 8.03
N PHE A 64 3.60 -4.09 7.67
CA PHE A 64 4.52 -3.43 8.61
C PHE A 64 4.63 -1.94 8.32
N LEU A 65 4.53 -1.14 9.37
CA LEU A 65 4.53 0.31 9.30
C LEU A 65 5.95 0.85 9.46
N SER A 66 6.32 1.78 8.60
CA SER A 66 7.48 2.64 8.85
C SER A 66 7.22 3.59 10.02
N ASP A 67 8.26 4.16 10.63
CA ASP A 67 8.09 5.16 11.70
C ASP A 67 7.27 6.37 11.23
N TRP A 68 7.48 6.78 9.98
CA TRP A 68 6.69 7.82 9.35
C TRP A 68 5.23 7.38 9.18
N GLY A 69 4.98 6.16 8.68
CA GLY A 69 3.64 5.62 8.49
C GLY A 69 2.85 5.53 9.80
N ALA A 70 3.47 5.00 10.85
CA ALA A 70 2.90 4.97 12.19
C ALA A 70 2.55 6.39 12.70
N THR A 71 3.44 7.36 12.48
CA THR A 71 3.19 8.76 12.85
C THR A 71 1.97 9.35 12.13
N GLN A 72 1.82 9.10 10.83
CA GLN A 72 0.67 9.61 10.07
C GLN A 72 -0.64 8.93 10.47
N LEU A 73 -0.62 7.63 10.74
CA LEU A 73 -1.79 6.90 11.21
C LEU A 73 -2.22 7.37 12.61
N ALA A 74 -1.28 7.63 13.52
CA ALA A 74 -1.59 8.19 14.83
C ALA A 74 -2.23 9.59 14.73
N ARG A 75 -1.74 10.45 13.83
CA ARG A 75 -2.37 11.76 13.54
C ARG A 75 -3.79 11.61 13.01
N ARG A 76 -4.01 10.63 12.12
CA ARG A 76 -5.33 10.33 11.57
C ARG A 76 -6.32 9.86 12.65
N ILE A 77 -5.91 8.94 13.51
CA ILE A 77 -6.74 8.49 14.64
C ILE A 77 -7.09 9.66 15.55
N GLY A 78 -6.12 10.54 15.82
CA GLY A 78 -6.35 11.78 16.57
C GLY A 78 -7.50 12.63 15.98
N SER A 79 -7.57 12.74 14.65
CA SER A 79 -8.67 13.45 13.97
C SER A 79 -10.01 12.70 13.96
N LEU A 80 -10.00 11.38 14.15
CA LEU A 80 -11.22 10.54 14.16
C LEU A 80 -11.90 10.46 15.54
N LYS A 81 -11.26 10.96 16.61
CA LYS A 81 -11.80 10.90 17.99
C LYS A 81 -13.19 11.52 18.20
N ASN A 82 -13.61 12.41 17.29
CA ASN A 82 -14.92 13.08 17.36
C ASN A 82 -15.98 12.44 16.44
N VAL A 83 -15.67 11.32 15.80
CA VAL A 83 -16.61 10.59 14.95
C VAL A 83 -17.45 9.65 15.81
N ALA A 84 -18.78 9.69 15.66
CA ALA A 84 -19.73 8.85 16.40
C ALA A 84 -19.82 7.41 15.84
N VAL A 85 -18.68 6.81 15.52
CA VAL A 85 -18.55 5.42 15.04
C VAL A 85 -17.53 4.73 15.94
N GLU A 86 -17.87 3.56 16.47
CA GLU A 86 -17.04 2.86 17.48
C GLU A 86 -15.67 2.42 16.95
N ASP A 87 -15.59 2.06 15.67
CA ASP A 87 -14.33 1.65 15.02
C ASP A 87 -14.26 2.17 13.57
N PRO A 88 -13.90 3.45 13.37
CA PRO A 88 -13.99 4.07 12.05
C PRO A 88 -12.89 3.56 11.11
N ALA A 89 -13.21 3.47 9.82
CA ALA A 89 -12.22 3.20 8.79
C ALA A 89 -11.15 4.32 8.77
N VAL A 90 -9.89 3.92 8.72
CA VAL A 90 -8.75 4.83 8.89
C VAL A 90 -8.60 5.75 7.68
N ALA A 91 -8.79 5.20 6.48
CA ALA A 91 -8.57 5.89 5.22
C ALA A 91 -9.88 6.24 4.46
N TYR A 92 -11.06 5.92 5.02
CA TYR A 92 -12.35 6.12 4.36
C TYR A 92 -13.39 6.70 5.34
N GLU A 93 -14.16 7.70 4.89
CA GLU A 93 -15.21 8.36 5.68
C GLU A 93 -16.59 8.30 4.99
N GLY A 94 -16.69 7.62 3.84
CA GLY A 94 -17.92 7.58 3.06
C GLY A 94 -18.91 6.50 3.53
N ARG A 95 -20.16 6.59 3.04
CA ARG A 95 -21.18 5.52 3.11
C ARG A 95 -21.49 4.94 1.73
N GLY A 96 -20.57 5.09 0.78
CA GLY A 96 -20.77 4.69 -0.62
C GLY A 96 -20.53 3.19 -0.83
N SER A 97 -20.76 2.71 -2.05
CA SER A 97 -20.49 1.31 -2.43
C SER A 97 -19.01 0.96 -2.36
N GLU A 98 -18.68 -0.33 -2.37
CA GLU A 98 -17.30 -0.84 -2.37
C GLU A 98 -16.48 -0.23 -3.52
N GLU A 99 -17.08 -0.12 -4.71
CA GLU A 99 -16.47 0.50 -5.89
C GLU A 99 -16.14 1.99 -5.68
N SER A 100 -17.04 2.73 -5.03
CA SER A 100 -16.82 4.15 -4.72
C SER A 100 -15.70 4.37 -3.69
N SER A 101 -15.55 3.42 -2.76
CA SER A 101 -14.53 3.42 -1.72
C SER A 101 -13.15 3.11 -2.29
N GLN A 102 -13.10 2.14 -3.22
CA GLN A 102 -11.94 1.80 -4.03
C GLN A 102 -11.48 3.01 -4.86
N ALA A 103 -12.42 3.62 -5.60
CA ALA A 103 -12.14 4.79 -6.43
C ALA A 103 -11.58 5.96 -5.61
N SER A 104 -12.13 6.23 -4.42
CA SER A 104 -11.62 7.27 -3.53
C SER A 104 -10.18 7.01 -3.07
N SER A 105 -9.84 5.75 -2.74
CA SER A 105 -8.48 5.35 -2.36
C SER A 105 -7.50 5.41 -3.52
N CYS A 106 -7.92 4.96 -4.71
CA CYS A 106 -7.15 5.09 -5.93
C CYS A 106 -6.85 6.55 -6.26
N ILE A 107 -7.84 7.45 -6.15
CA ILE A 107 -7.68 8.89 -6.38
C ILE A 107 -6.68 9.49 -5.37
N ALA A 108 -6.82 9.18 -4.08
CA ALA A 108 -5.91 9.70 -3.05
C ALA A 108 -4.45 9.32 -3.30
N ILE A 109 -4.19 8.08 -3.71
CA ILE A 109 -2.83 7.62 -4.04
C ILE A 109 -2.36 8.23 -5.37
N ALA A 110 -3.21 8.25 -6.41
CA ALA A 110 -2.87 8.83 -7.72
C ALA A 110 -2.55 10.33 -7.63
N GLU A 111 -3.28 11.10 -6.82
CA GLU A 111 -2.98 12.51 -6.54
C GLU A 111 -1.62 12.69 -5.85
N THR A 112 -1.28 11.81 -4.91
CA THR A 112 0.02 11.82 -4.23
C THR A 112 1.16 11.54 -5.23
N LEU A 113 0.96 10.56 -6.12
CA LEU A 113 1.92 10.21 -7.17
C LEU A 113 2.10 11.34 -8.20
N MET A 114 1.01 11.94 -8.68
CA MET A 114 1.05 13.08 -9.60
C MET A 114 1.84 14.25 -9.03
N ARG A 115 1.70 14.52 -7.73
CA ARG A 115 2.40 15.64 -7.07
C ARG A 115 3.86 15.36 -6.77
N ALA A 116 4.22 14.09 -6.53
CA ALA A 116 5.61 13.68 -6.40
C ALA A 116 6.38 13.74 -7.74
N GLY A 117 5.75 14.21 -8.83
CA GLY A 117 6.37 14.37 -10.15
C GLY A 117 6.47 13.09 -10.96
N ILE A 118 6.07 11.96 -10.38
CA ILE A 118 6.20 10.61 -10.95
C ILE A 118 4.88 10.06 -11.48
N GLY A 119 3.73 10.69 -11.20
CA GLY A 119 2.43 10.22 -11.67
C GLY A 119 2.18 10.35 -13.18
N ARG A 120 3.12 10.95 -13.92
CA ARG A 120 3.13 10.95 -15.39
C ARG A 120 4.01 9.85 -15.97
N GLU A 121 4.78 9.13 -15.15
CA GLU A 121 5.50 7.95 -15.60
C GLU A 121 4.47 6.85 -15.94
N PRO A 122 4.53 6.25 -17.13
CA PRO A 122 3.49 5.36 -17.64
C PRO A 122 3.25 4.12 -16.75
N ASP A 123 4.23 3.76 -15.92
CA ASP A 123 4.21 2.59 -15.05
C ASP A 123 3.87 2.91 -13.57
N VAL A 124 3.61 4.18 -13.24
CA VAL A 124 3.33 4.63 -11.88
C VAL A 124 1.82 4.75 -11.66
N ARG A 125 1.26 3.73 -11.01
CA ARG A 125 -0.17 3.61 -10.62
C ARG A 125 -0.28 3.40 -9.11
N PRO A 126 -1.48 3.49 -8.51
CA PRO A 126 -1.65 3.15 -7.09
C PRO A 126 -1.12 1.77 -6.69
N GLY A 127 -1.18 0.79 -7.60
CA GLY A 127 -0.58 -0.53 -7.41
C GLY A 127 0.95 -0.54 -7.40
N SER A 128 1.62 0.45 -8.00
CA SER A 128 3.08 0.54 -8.08
C SER A 128 3.72 0.83 -6.73
N VAL A 129 2.99 1.44 -5.78
CA VAL A 129 3.47 1.61 -4.39
C VAL A 129 3.63 0.25 -3.70
N VAL A 130 2.68 -0.66 -3.91
CA VAL A 130 2.71 -2.01 -3.35
C VAL A 130 3.81 -2.84 -4.01
N ALA A 131 3.99 -2.72 -5.33
CA ALA A 131 5.09 -3.37 -6.05
C ALA A 131 6.47 -2.88 -5.55
N TRP A 132 6.63 -1.56 -5.37
CA TRP A 132 7.83 -0.96 -4.79
C TRP A 132 8.09 -1.44 -3.34
N ALA A 133 7.05 -1.51 -2.51
CA ALA A 133 7.17 -2.05 -1.15
C ALA A 133 7.62 -3.53 -1.18
N GLY A 134 7.09 -4.31 -2.13
CA GLY A 134 7.53 -5.68 -2.40
C GLY A 134 9.01 -5.77 -2.81
N GLN A 135 9.48 -4.90 -3.70
CA GLN A 135 10.89 -4.82 -4.09
C GLN A 135 11.79 -4.56 -2.88
N ARG A 136 11.41 -3.63 -1.99
CA ARG A 136 12.19 -3.36 -0.77
C ARG A 136 12.27 -4.56 0.16
N ILE A 137 11.18 -5.30 0.33
CA ILE A 137 11.19 -6.55 1.10
C ILE A 137 12.18 -7.54 0.49
N PHE A 138 12.21 -7.64 -0.84
CA PHE A 138 13.16 -8.51 -1.53
C PHE A 138 14.62 -8.05 -1.33
N GLU A 139 14.89 -6.75 -1.49
CA GLU A 139 16.22 -6.16 -1.23
C GLU A 139 16.71 -6.41 0.20
N GLU A 140 15.80 -6.37 1.17
CA GLU A 140 16.11 -6.54 2.60
C GLU A 140 16.30 -8.01 3.01
N THR A 141 15.60 -8.94 2.36
CA THR A 141 15.52 -10.35 2.82
C THR A 141 16.12 -11.36 1.85
N GLY A 142 16.28 -11.00 0.58
CA GLY A 142 16.68 -11.90 -0.51
C GLY A 142 15.68 -13.01 -0.81
N SER A 143 14.47 -13.00 -0.22
CA SER A 143 13.52 -14.12 -0.30
C SER A 143 12.21 -13.73 -0.99
N ILE A 144 11.90 -14.41 -2.11
CA ILE A 144 10.63 -14.22 -2.81
C ILE A 144 9.44 -14.81 -2.04
N GLU A 145 9.69 -15.80 -1.17
CA GLU A 145 8.67 -16.37 -0.28
C GLU A 145 8.20 -15.33 0.75
N GLU A 146 9.16 -14.59 1.32
CA GLU A 146 8.87 -13.51 2.26
C GLU A 146 8.11 -12.36 1.58
N VAL A 147 8.46 -12.01 0.34
CA VAL A 147 7.70 -11.07 -0.49
C VAL A 147 6.28 -11.58 -0.72
N ALA A 148 6.12 -12.82 -1.17
CA ALA A 148 4.82 -13.42 -1.45
C ALA A 148 3.92 -13.39 -0.21
N ARG A 149 4.45 -13.79 0.94
CA ARG A 149 3.77 -13.76 2.24
C ARG A 149 3.38 -12.35 2.65
N ARG A 150 4.29 -11.37 2.54
CA ARG A 150 4.02 -9.96 2.90
C ARG A 150 3.08 -9.25 1.91
N LEU A 151 3.01 -9.69 0.66
CA LEU A 151 2.08 -9.16 -0.34
C LEU A 151 0.73 -9.91 -0.41
N GLY A 152 0.60 -11.00 0.35
CA GLY A 152 -0.60 -11.86 0.33
C GLY A 152 -0.78 -12.58 -1.00
N ILE A 153 0.32 -12.94 -1.67
CA ILE A 153 0.32 -13.63 -2.96
C ILE A 153 0.66 -15.10 -2.74
N ARG A 154 -0.23 -16.01 -3.14
CA ARG A 154 -0.03 -17.47 -2.98
C ARG A 154 1.04 -18.08 -3.89
N SER A 155 1.33 -17.44 -5.02
CA SER A 155 2.25 -17.94 -6.04
C SER A 155 3.55 -17.13 -6.05
N LEU A 156 4.68 -17.83 -5.90
CA LEU A 156 6.02 -17.22 -5.94
C LEU A 156 6.30 -16.56 -7.30
N ASP A 157 5.95 -17.22 -8.41
CA ASP A 157 6.10 -16.64 -9.75
C ASP A 157 5.25 -15.39 -9.96
N ARG A 158 4.04 -15.38 -9.37
CA ARG A 158 3.20 -14.18 -9.40
C ARG A 158 3.81 -13.07 -8.54
N ALA A 159 4.39 -13.39 -7.39
CA ALA A 159 5.07 -12.42 -6.54
C ALA A 159 6.31 -11.83 -7.25
N ALA A 160 7.12 -12.70 -7.89
CA ALA A 160 8.29 -12.32 -8.67
C ALA A 160 7.92 -11.34 -9.80
N ARG A 161 6.95 -11.73 -10.64
CA ARG A 161 6.44 -10.83 -11.70
C ARG A 161 5.84 -9.55 -11.15
N PHE A 162 5.14 -9.60 -10.01
CA PHE A 162 4.51 -8.43 -9.42
C PHE A 162 5.54 -7.39 -8.96
N ILE A 163 6.71 -7.80 -8.49
CA ILE A 163 7.81 -6.90 -8.12
C ILE A 163 8.80 -6.65 -9.27
N GLY A 164 8.55 -7.18 -10.47
CA GLY A 164 9.44 -7.05 -11.62
C GLY A 164 10.75 -7.85 -11.50
N TRP A 165 10.78 -8.89 -10.67
CA TRP A 165 11.94 -9.78 -10.53
C TRP A 165 11.83 -10.96 -11.51
N GLY A 166 12.74 -11.02 -12.47
CA GLY A 166 12.88 -12.14 -13.40
C GLY A 166 13.98 -13.10 -12.94
N TRP A 167 13.60 -14.31 -12.52
CA TRP A 167 14.54 -15.37 -12.11
C TRP A 167 14.75 -16.43 -13.19
N ALA A 168 13.77 -16.61 -14.08
CA ALA A 168 13.93 -17.42 -15.27
C ALA A 168 14.61 -16.56 -16.34
N ALA A 169 15.77 -16.98 -16.83
CA ALA A 169 16.29 -16.48 -18.09
C ALA A 169 15.22 -16.73 -19.16
N GLU A 170 14.87 -15.71 -19.95
CA GLU A 170 14.16 -15.98 -21.19
C GLU A 170 15.01 -17.02 -21.96
N PRO A 171 14.42 -18.15 -22.40
CA PRO A 171 15.16 -19.03 -23.30
C PRO A 171 15.57 -18.15 -24.46
N ALA A 172 16.88 -18.07 -24.72
CA ALA A 172 17.39 -17.40 -25.91
C ALA A 172 16.59 -17.95 -27.09
N ASP A 173 15.85 -17.08 -27.78
CA ASP A 173 15.09 -17.45 -28.97
C ASP A 173 16.02 -18.28 -29.84
N GLY A 174 15.69 -19.56 -29.96
CA GLY A 174 16.52 -20.54 -30.61
C GLY A 174 16.73 -20.13 -32.07
N ASP A 175 17.99 -20.13 -32.49
CA ASP A 175 18.41 -20.08 -33.87
C ASP A 175 17.51 -20.98 -34.73
N GLY A 176 16.63 -20.33 -35.51
CA GLY A 176 15.93 -20.96 -36.61
C GLY A 176 16.92 -21.16 -37.76
N ALA A 177 17.47 -22.37 -37.84
CA ALA A 177 18.17 -22.89 -39.00
C ALA A 177 17.23 -23.07 -40.21
#